data_AF-A0AA41V260-F1
#
_entry.id   AF-A0AA41V260-F1
#
_cell.length_a   1.000
_cell.length_b   1.000
_cell.length_c   1.000
_cell.angle_alpha   90.00
_cell.angle_beta   90.00
_cell.angle_gamma   90.00
#
_symmetry.space_group_name_H-M   'P 1'
#
loop_
_entity.id
_entity.type
_entity.pdbx_description
1 polymer ?
#
loop_
_entity_poly.entity_id
_entity_poly.type
_entity_poly.pdbx_seq_one_letter_code
_entity_poly.pdbx_strand_id
1 'polypeptide(L)' 'MEGMITDLGLAKEKQCEYEDYVNTHDYAHPGMDFNITILTTGPWTTYKTIDLNLPTEMARCVLSFKDFY' A
#
# COMPACT_ATOMS: atom_id res chain seq x y z
N MET A 1 -2.62 -20.88 -7.62
CA MET A 1 -3.35 -20.24 -6.50
C MET A 1 -2.43 -19.98 -5.31
N GLU A 2 -1.43 -20.82 -5.05
CA GLU A 2 -0.47 -20.65 -3.94
C GLU A 2 0.20 -19.28 -3.89
N GLY A 3 0.69 -18.75 -5.02
CA GLY A 3 1.31 -17.42 -5.07
C GLY A 3 0.39 -16.28 -4.63
N MET A 4 -0.91 -16.38 -4.89
CA MET A 4 -1.89 -15.38 -4.44
C MET A 4 -2.08 -15.43 -2.91
N ILE A 5 -2.05 -16.62 -2.31
CA ILE A 5 -2.20 -16.81 -0.86
C ILE A 5 -0.96 -16.27 -0.14
N THR A 6 0.23 -16.56 -0.69
CA THR A 6 1.49 -16.02 -0.17
C THR A 6 1.54 -14.50 -0.25
N ASP A 7 1.10 -13.91 -1.36
CA ASP A 7 1.01 -12.45 -1.50
C ASP A 7 0.09 -11.82 -0.46
N LEU A 8 -1.06 -12.43 -0.17
CA LEU A 8 -1.97 -11.94 0.88
C LEU A 8 -1.37 -12.01 2.28
N GLY A 9 -0.57 -13.05 2.56
CA GLY A 9 0.18 -13.15 3.81
C GLY A 9 1.21 -12.04 3.95
N LEU A 10 2.05 -11.86 2.92
CA LEU A 10 3.08 -10.83 2.88
C LEU A 10 2.47 -9.41 2.94
N ALA A 11 1.37 -9.18 2.23
CA ALA A 11 0.66 -7.91 2.24
C ALA A 11 0.18 -7.55 3.65
N LYS A 12 -0.29 -8.54 4.43
CA LYS A 12 -0.73 -8.32 5.81
C LYS A 12 0.45 -7.99 6.73
N GLU A 13 1.59 -8.67 6.58
CA GLU A 13 2.81 -8.35 7.33
C GLU A 13 3.27 -6.92 7.04
N LYS A 14 3.28 -6.52 5.76
CA LYS A 14 3.65 -5.17 5.35
C LYS A 14 2.68 -4.11 5.82
N GLN A 15 1.38 -4.40 5.87
CA GLN A 15 0.40 -3.51 6.49
C GLN A 15 0.73 -3.23 7.95
N CYS A 16 1.06 -4.26 8.74
CA CYS A 16 1.43 -4.07 10.14
C CYS A 16 2.72 -3.25 10.30
N GLU A 17 3.74 -3.51 9.48
CA GLU A 17 4.97 -2.69 9.47
C GLU A 17 4.68 -1.21 9.15
N TYR A 18 3.76 -0.96 8.20
CA TYR A 18 3.37 0.40 7.83
C TYR A 18 2.58 1.10 8.95
N GLU A 19 1.66 0.39 9.62
CA GLU A 19 0.93 0.93 10.78
C GLU A 19 1.91 1.34 11.89
N ASP A 20 2.90 0.48 12.19
CA ASP A 20 3.94 0.79 13.17
C ASP A 20 4.79 2.01 12.74
N TYR A 21 5.14 2.12 11.46
CA TYR A 21 5.87 3.26 10.91
C TYR A 21 5.09 4.57 11.05
N VAL A 22 3.80 4.57 10.71
CA VAL A 22 2.93 5.74 10.81
C VAL A 22 2.67 6.13 12.26
N ASN A 23 2.53 5.16 13.16
CA ASN A 23 2.34 5.40 14.59
C ASN A 23 3.61 5.97 15.27
N THR A 24 4.78 5.71 14.70
CA THR A 24 6.07 6.24 15.20
C THR A 24 6.46 7.58 14.57
N HIS A 25 5.86 7.93 13.43
CA HIS A 25 6.18 9.13 12.68
C HIS A 25 4.91 9.93 12.37
N ASP A 26 4.57 10.89 13.25
CA ASP A 26 3.39 11.75 13.08
C ASP A 26 3.34 12.47 11.71
N TYR A 27 4.50 12.78 11.11
CA TYR A 27 4.57 13.40 9.79
C TYR A 27 4.15 12.46 8.64
N ALA A 28 4.21 11.15 8.86
CA ALA A 28 3.86 10.14 7.88
C ALA A 28 2.36 9.80 7.89
N HIS A 29 1.60 10.28 8.88
CA HIS A 29 0.17 10.00 8.97
C HIS A 29 -0.62 10.77 7.90
N PRO A 30 -1.30 10.10 6.95
CA PRO A 30 -1.96 10.76 5.82
C PRO A 30 -3.22 11.55 6.22
N GLY A 31 -3.68 11.41 7.46
CA GLY A 31 -4.88 12.08 7.99
C GLY A 31 -6.19 11.33 7.71
N MET A 32 -6.11 10.09 7.22
CA MET A 32 -7.22 9.17 7.01
C MET A 32 -6.73 7.73 7.18
N ASP A 33 -7.66 6.81 7.43
CA ASP A 33 -7.34 5.39 7.49
C ASP A 33 -6.89 4.90 6.11
N PHE A 34 -5.72 4.27 6.05
CA PHE A 34 -5.10 3.81 4.81
C PHE A 34 -4.53 2.40 4.97
N ASN A 35 -5.03 1.48 4.15
CA ASN A 35 -4.57 0.09 4.11
C ASN A 35 -3.87 -0.19 2.79
N ILE A 36 -2.69 -0.81 2.87
CA ILE A 36 -1.86 -1.24 1.75
C ILE A 36 -2.01 -2.73 1.48
N THR A 37 -1.90 -3.10 0.21
CA THR A 37 -1.87 -4.50 -0.21
C THR A 37 -0.91 -4.63 -1.38
N ILE A 38 0.21 -5.31 -1.15
CA ILE A 38 1.26 -5.49 -2.15
C ILE A 38 1.05 -6.84 -2.82
N LEU A 39 1.00 -6.85 -4.16
CA LEU A 39 0.76 -8.04 -4.96
C LEU A 39 1.92 -8.26 -5.93
N THR A 40 2.34 -9.51 -6.12
CA THR A 40 3.38 -9.84 -7.08
C THR A 40 2.82 -9.82 -8.50
N THR A 41 3.53 -9.18 -9.43
CA THR A 41 3.14 -9.19 -10.85
C THR A 41 3.27 -10.60 -11.43
N GLY A 42 2.19 -11.15 -12.01
CA GLY A 42 2.20 -12.45 -12.70
C GLY A 42 1.11 -13.42 -12.25
N PRO A 43 1.05 -13.84 -10.97
CA PRO A 43 -0.01 -14.69 -10.43
C PRO A 43 -1.39 -14.01 -10.46
N TRP A 44 -1.39 -12.68 -10.40
CA TRP A 44 -2.56 -11.82 -10.53
C TRP A 44 -2.71 -11.38 -12.00
N THR A 45 -3.95 -11.24 -12.47
CA THR A 45 -4.27 -10.82 -13.84
C THR A 45 -3.47 -9.60 -14.28
N THR A 46 -3.13 -9.51 -15.55
CA THR A 46 -2.40 -8.36 -16.10
C THR A 46 -3.25 -7.09 -15.94
N TYR A 47 -2.84 -6.19 -15.06
CA TYR A 47 -3.51 -4.90 -14.88
C TYR A 47 -3.11 -3.95 -16.01
N LYS A 48 -4.10 -3.29 -16.62
CA LYS A 48 -3.84 -2.19 -17.54
C LYS A 48 -3.51 -0.95 -16.72
N THR A 49 -2.38 -0.31 -16.99
CA THR A 49 -2.03 0.97 -16.38
C THR A 49 -2.98 2.06 -16.92
N ILE A 50 -3.48 2.90 -16.02
CA ILE A 50 -4.36 4.03 -16.34
C ILE A 50 -3.82 5.24 -15.59
N ASP A 51 -3.62 6.34 -16.32
CA ASP A 51 -3.29 7.63 -15.72
C ASP A 51 -4.56 8.27 -15.17
N LEU A 52 -4.57 8.53 -13.86
CA LEU A 52 -5.71 9.10 -13.14
C LEU A 52 -5.26 10.33 -12.34
N ASN A 53 -6.08 11.38 -12.35
CA ASN A 53 -5.88 12.52 -11.47
C ASN A 53 -6.44 12.18 -10.09
N LEU A 54 -5.54 11.91 -9.14
CA LEU A 54 -5.89 11.61 -7.77
C LEU A 54 -6.23 12.90 -6.99
N PRO A 55 -7.29 12.90 -6.16
CA PRO A 55 -7.52 13.95 -5.17
C PRO A 55 -6.32 14.10 -4.22
N THR A 56 -6.15 15.29 -3.67
CA THR A 56 -5.03 15.65 -2.80
C THR A 56 -4.88 14.70 -1.59
N GLU A 57 -6.00 14.23 -1.04
CA GLU A 57 -6.06 13.28 0.07
C GLU A 57 -5.45 11.93 -0.32
N MET A 58 -5.85 11.38 -1.46
CA MET A 58 -5.35 10.09 -1.95
C MET A 58 -3.89 10.19 -2.38
N ALA A 59 -3.51 11.33 -2.97
CA ALA A 59 -2.11 11.59 -3.31
C ALA A 59 -1.21 11.59 -2.07
N ARG A 60 -1.68 12.14 -0.93
CA ARG A 60 -0.94 12.09 0.34
C ARG A 60 -0.74 10.67 0.85
N CYS A 61 -1.75 9.79 0.75
CA CYS A 61 -1.60 8.38 1.11
C CYS A 61 -0.52 7.67 0.27
N VAL A 62 -0.50 7.92 -1.05
CA VAL A 62 0.50 7.35 -1.95
C VAL A 62 1.90 7.86 -1.62
N LEU A 63 2.05 9.15 -1.31
CA LEU A 63 3.33 9.74 -0.93
C LEU A 63 3.83 9.17 0.42
N SER A 64 2.96 9.07 1.42
CA SER A 64 3.28 8.47 2.72
C SER A 64 3.81 7.04 2.58
N PHE A 65 3.14 6.21 1.76
CA PHE A 65 3.62 4.85 1.50
C PHE A 65 4.94 4.81 0.73
N LYS A 66 5.16 5.77 -0.20
CA LYS A 66 6.41 5.88 -0.94
C LYS A 66 7.60 6.27 -0.05
N ASP A 67 7.36 6.98 1.05
CA ASP A 67 8.41 7.31 2.02
C ASP A 67 8.76 6.11 2.92
N PHE A 68 7.82 5.18 3.09
CA PHE A 68 7.99 3.94 3.84
C PHE A 68 8.71 2.82 3.06
N TYR A 69 8.38 2.64 1.77
CA TYR A 69 8.83 1.52 0.92
C TYR A 69 9.97 1.91 -0.03
#